data_AF-A0A1Q8KP26-F1
#
_entry.id   AF-A0A1Q8KP26-F1
#
_cell.length_a   1.000
_cell.length_b   1.000
_cell.length_c   1.000
_cell.angle_alpha   90.00
_cell.angle_beta   90.00
_cell.angle_gamma   90.00
#
_symmetry.space_group_name_H-M   'P 1'
#
loop_
_entity.id
_entity.type
_entity.pdbx_description
1 polymer ?
#
loop_
_entity_poly.entity_id
_entity_poly.type
_entity_poly.pdbx_seq_one_letter_code
_entity_poly.pdbx_strand_id
1 'polypeptide(L)' 'MTQPVQDFSSVGIGSADPGGVVLDHSGVHIGSADRDGEVTDFAGVHIGRVVPGTRPADASAPGAPAGP' A
#
# COMPACT_ATOMS: atom_id res chain seq x y z
N MET A 1 -10.20 2.94 -10.48
CA MET A 1 -10.19 2.51 -9.07
C MET A 1 -8.74 2.42 -8.67
N THR A 2 -8.30 3.25 -7.73
CA THR A 2 -6.94 3.17 -7.20
C THR A 2 -6.82 2.01 -6.21
N GLN A 3 -5.66 1.38 -6.14
CA GLN A 3 -5.36 0.29 -5.21
C GLN A 3 -4.50 0.81 -4.05
N PRO A 4 -4.77 0.39 -2.81
CA PRO A 4 -3.99 0.85 -1.67
C PRO A 4 -2.55 0.33 -1.76
N VAL A 5 -1.59 1.19 -1.41
CA VAL A 5 -0.17 0.87 -1.32
C VAL A 5 0.22 0.79 0.15
N GLN A 6 0.86 -0.31 0.51
CA GLN A 6 1.36 -0.56 1.85
C GLN A 6 2.89 -0.75 1.85
N ASP A 7 3.53 -0.26 2.90
CA ASP A 7 4.92 -0.55 3.25
C ASP A 7 5.06 -2.01 3.73
N PHE A 8 6.30 -2.48 3.89
CA PHE A 8 6.64 -3.79 4.48
C PHE A 8 6.06 -4.00 5.89
N SER A 9 5.75 -2.93 6.63
CA SER A 9 5.10 -2.96 7.95
C SER A 9 3.57 -3.01 7.87
N SER A 10 2.98 -3.23 6.68
CA SER A 10 1.52 -3.18 6.44
C SER A 10 0.89 -1.81 6.74
N VAL A 11 1.68 -0.74 6.61
CA VAL A 11 1.20 0.64 6.80
C VAL A 11 0.82 1.23 5.45
N GLY A 12 -0.39 1.73 5.32
CA GLY A 12 -0.87 2.41 4.11
C GLY A 12 -0.14 3.73 3.87
N ILE A 13 0.72 3.78 2.86
CA ILE A 13 1.52 4.97 2.52
C ILE A 13 0.85 5.81 1.42
N GLY A 14 -0.04 5.20 0.65
CA GLY A 14 -0.66 5.88 -0.49
C GLY A 14 -1.59 4.98 -1.30
N SER A 15 -1.83 5.37 -2.55
CA SER A 15 -2.66 4.63 -3.50
C SER A 15 -2.07 4.65 -4.90
N ALA A 16 -2.10 3.50 -5.56
CA ALA A 16 -1.66 3.31 -6.94
C ALA A 16 -2.83 3.39 -7.92
N ASP A 17 -2.69 4.14 -9.01
CA ASP A 17 -3.60 4.09 -10.14
C ASP A 17 -3.36 2.83 -11.00
N PRO A 18 -4.37 2.30 -11.74
CA PRO A 18 -4.20 1.24 -12.73
C PRO A 18 -3.08 1.46 -13.77
N GLY A 19 -2.67 2.70 -14.02
CA GLY A 19 -1.51 3.05 -14.83
C GLY A 19 -0.15 2.88 -14.13
N GLY A 20 -0.14 2.43 -12.87
CA GLY A 20 1.08 2.22 -12.09
C GLY A 20 1.60 3.48 -11.39
N VAL A 21 0.85 4.58 -11.36
CA VAL A 21 1.26 5.82 -10.67
C VAL A 21 0.90 5.73 -9.19
N VAL A 22 1.85 5.94 -8.28
CA VAL A 22 1.60 5.92 -6.83
C VAL A 22 1.57 7.34 -6.27
N LEU A 23 0.43 7.66 -5.66
CA LEU A 23 0.17 8.93 -5.00
C LEU A 23 0.15 8.74 -3.49
N ASP A 24 0.68 9.69 -2.72
CA ASP A 24 0.51 9.72 -1.26
C ASP A 24 -0.91 10.18 -0.87
N HIS A 25 -1.20 10.24 0.43
CA HIS A 25 -2.47 10.73 0.99
C HIS A 25 -2.79 12.18 0.61
N SER A 26 -1.77 12.97 0.27
CA SER A 26 -1.87 14.36 -0.19
C SER A 26 -2.06 14.49 -1.70
N GLY A 27 -1.98 13.38 -2.46
CA GLY A 27 -2.07 13.37 -3.92
C GLY A 27 -0.77 13.70 -4.65
N VAL A 28 0.37 13.66 -3.96
CA VAL A 28 1.71 13.84 -4.53
C VAL A 28 2.19 12.51 -5.10
N HIS A 29 2.75 12.55 -6.31
CA HIS A 29 3.37 11.40 -6.94
C HIS A 29 4.69 11.07 -6.25
N ILE A 30 4.76 9.91 -5.60
CA ILE A 30 5.91 9.44 -4.80
C ILE A 30 6.59 8.20 -5.38
N GLY A 31 6.11 7.67 -6.50
CA GLY A 31 6.72 6.50 -7.15
C GLY A 31 5.77 5.78 -8.09
N SER A 32 6.22 4.63 -8.58
CA SER A 32 5.47 3.81 -9.52
C SER A 32 5.38 2.35 -9.08
N ALA A 33 4.24 1.74 -9.36
CA ALA A 33 3.97 0.33 -9.15
C ALA A 33 4.19 -0.47 -10.45
N ASP A 34 4.92 -1.59 -10.36
CA ASP A 34 5.06 -2.54 -11.46
C ASP A 34 3.87 -3.53 -11.53
N ARG A 35 3.81 -4.35 -12.58
CA ARG A 35 2.77 -5.38 -12.79
C ARG A 35 2.77 -6.45 -11.71
N ASP A 36 3.91 -6.69 -11.07
CA ASP A 36 4.01 -7.59 -9.91
C ASP A 36 3.43 -6.95 -8.63
N GLY A 37 3.02 -5.68 -8.70
CA GLY A 37 2.49 -4.91 -7.57
C GLY A 37 3.57 -4.33 -6.68
N GLU A 38 4.83 -4.32 -7.11
CA GLU A 38 5.94 -3.75 -6.35
C GLU A 38 6.04 -2.24 -6.57
N VAL A 39 6.18 -1.47 -5.49
CA VAL A 39 6.23 -0.01 -5.55
C VAL A 39 7.65 0.48 -5.34
N THR A 40 8.09 1.29 -6.30
CA THR A 40 9.45 1.81 -6.37
C THR A 40 9.40 3.34 -6.46
N ASP A 41 10.25 4.04 -5.71
CA ASP A 41 10.42 5.49 -5.82
C ASP A 41 11.25 5.86 -7.07
N PHE A 42 11.34 7.15 -7.40
CA PHE A 42 12.14 7.69 -8.50
C PHE A 42 13.63 7.33 -8.45
N ALA A 43 14.14 6.99 -7.27
CA ALA A 43 15.51 6.51 -7.07
C ALA A 43 15.69 5.01 -7.39
N GLY A 44 14.63 4.27 -7.72
CA GLY A 44 14.66 2.82 -7.89
C GLY A 44 14.70 2.06 -6.56
N VAL A 45 14.31 2.70 -5.46
CA VAL A 45 14.21 2.07 -4.13
C VAL A 45 12.82 1.50 -3.92
N HIS A 46 12.75 0.24 -3.51
CA HIS A 46 11.50 -0.43 -3.15
C HIS A 46 10.97 0.12 -1.82
N ILE A 47 9.83 0.80 -1.87
CA ILE A 47 9.22 1.46 -0.71
C ILE A 47 7.94 0.78 -0.24
N GLY A 48 7.43 -0.18 -1.01
CA GLY A 48 6.23 -0.92 -0.63
C GLY A 48 5.66 -1.75 -1.76
N ARG A 49 4.38 -2.10 -1.62
CA ARG A 49 3.64 -2.93 -2.57
C ARG A 49 2.17 -2.55 -2.63
N VAL A 50 1.61 -2.64 -3.82
CA VAL A 50 0.19 -2.56 -4.08
C VAL A 50 -0.48 -3.79 -3.50
N VAL A 51 -1.53 -3.59 -2.73
CA VAL A 51 -2.29 -4.69 -2.14
C VAL A 51 -3.55 -4.90 -2.97
N PRO A 52 -3.58 -5.91 -3.87
CA PRO A 52 -4.77 -6.22 -4.64
C PRO A 52 -5.87 -6.62 -3.67
N GLY A 53 -7.02 -5.94 -3.76
CA GLY A 53 -8.05 -5.89 -2.74
C GLY A 53 -8.58 -7.25 -2.26
N THR A 54 -7.91 -7.84 -1.27
CA THR A 54 -8.58 -8.43 -0.12
C THR A 54 -8.74 -7.29 0.88
N ARG A 55 -10.00 -6.94 1.19
CA ARG A 55 -10.49 -6.02 2.24
C ARG A 55 -9.36 -5.34 3.04
N PRO A 56 -9.27 -3.99 3.08
CA PRO A 56 -8.27 -3.30 3.89
C PRO A 56 -8.25 -3.98 5.24
N ALA A 57 -7.12 -4.61 5.57
CA ALA A 57 -6.96 -5.33 6.82
C ALA A 57 -7.41 -4.35 7.88
N ASP A 58 -8.48 -4.73 8.57
CA ASP A 58 -9.06 -4.08 9.71
C ASP A 58 -7.93 -3.36 10.47
N ALA A 59 -7.90 -2.03 10.38
CA ALA A 59 -7.17 -1.20 11.31
C ALA A 59 -7.90 -1.32 12.65
N SER A 60 -7.79 -2.50 13.23
CA SER A 60 -8.35 -2.90 14.50
C SER A 60 -7.75 -4.25 14.83
N ALA A 61 -6.55 -4.21 15.40
CA ALA A 61 -6.40 -4.95 16.64
C ALA A 61 -7.12 -4.16 17.73
N PRO A 62 -8.28 -4.61 18.24
CA PRO A 62 -8.67 -4.35 19.61
C PRO A 62 -8.61 -5.68 20.34
N GLY A 63 -7.42 -6.05 20.80
CA GLY A 63 -7.25 -7.19 21.72
C GLY A 63 -7.46 -8.57 21.10
N ALA A 64 -6.44 -9.41 21.19
CA ALA A 64 -6.69 -10.84 21.20
C ALA A 64 -7.67 -11.17 22.34
N PRO A 65 -8.73 -11.97 22.13
CA PRO A 65 -9.50 -12.49 23.24
C PRO A 65 -8.59 -13.42 24.06
N ALA A 66 -8.35 -13.07 25.32
CA ALA A 66 -7.86 -14.02 26.30
C ALA A 66 -8.97 -15.08 26.50
N GLY A 67 -8.69 -16.33 26.11
CA GLY A 67 -9.51 -17.49 26.42
C GLY A 67 -8.62 -18.72 26.47
N PRO A 68 -8.76 -19.54 27.51
CA PRO A 68 -9.59 -20.74 27.37
C PRO A 68 -10.99 -20.60 27.99
#